data_AF-A0A7C4K8P9-F1
#
_entry.id   AF-A0A7C4K8P9-F1
#
_cell.length_a   1.000
_cell.length_b   1.000
_cell.length_c   1.000
_cell.angle_alpha   90.00
_cell.angle_beta   90.00
_cell.angle_gamma   90.00
#
_symmetry.space_group_name_H-M   'P 1'
#
loop_
_entity.id
_entity.type
_entity.pdbx_description
1 polymer ?
#
loop_
_entity_poly.entity_id
_entity_poly.type
_entity_poly.pdbx_seq_one_letter_code
_entity_poly.pdbx_strand_id
1 'polypeptide(L)'
;MNLKKSLTLVTAIMMLFGMFLAARPAVAGDSPPPPSPILIVKKTAEGSSNIAWNWTIDKVGDQTELTLSPGQSHLVNYQVTVTASPAGDSTWTVTGNIGFINNSSSEVVIASVEDVLSDGTTATVTCPFDFPLTLPAGWAPPGGGCSYTASGSGPMPTSNTATVYLEGGVVGGSDTVPVSTVGSSQTDECVDVSDDQYGFLGTVCAGDAPKTFSYSMFVGPYEVCGMYEFTNIASFVTNDTGSTGSDSWTVFINVPCEGGCTLTPGYWKTHSKYGPAPYDSLWGSNGEFDEDTTFYLSGKTYYQVLWTPPQGNAYYILAHAFIAARLNVLNGAAATPSVEAALSWADMFFNVFSPNTKLSKEMRNTVLMYADLLDNYNNGLIGPGHCSE
;
A
#
# COMPACT_ATOMS: atom_id res chain seq x y z
N MET A 1 14.32 -24.75 -51.73
CA MET A 1 13.06 -25.46 -51.46
C MET A 1 12.15 -24.46 -50.75
N ASN A 2 11.31 -23.71 -51.48
CA ASN A 2 9.91 -24.07 -51.86
C ASN A 2 9.05 -24.34 -50.60
N LEU A 3 7.92 -23.68 -50.31
CA LEU A 3 7.05 -22.80 -51.11
C LEU A 3 6.07 -22.03 -50.18
N LYS A 4 5.58 -20.89 -50.67
CA LYS A 4 4.54 -19.95 -50.15
C LYS A 4 3.13 -20.52 -49.86
N LYS A 5 2.31 -19.65 -49.22
CA LYS A 5 0.81 -19.43 -49.25
C LYS A 5 0.04 -19.94 -48.01
N SER A 6 -0.70 -19.13 -47.24
CA SER A 6 -1.82 -18.20 -47.51
C SER A 6 -3.17 -18.88 -47.82
N LEU A 7 -4.18 -18.51 -47.00
CA LEU A 7 -5.62 -18.36 -47.29
C LEU A 7 -6.61 -19.54 -47.09
N THR A 8 -7.67 -19.23 -46.33
CA THR A 8 -9.09 -19.69 -46.40
C THR A 8 -9.45 -21.16 -46.11
N LEU A 9 -10.38 -21.36 -45.17
CA LEU A 9 -11.52 -22.27 -45.40
C LEU A 9 -12.77 -21.84 -44.62
N VAL A 10 -13.61 -21.06 -45.30
CA VAL A 10 -15.06 -20.96 -45.05
C VAL A 10 -15.73 -22.14 -45.77
N THR A 11 -16.95 -22.48 -45.34
CA THR A 11 -17.97 -23.39 -45.92
C THR A 11 -17.87 -24.88 -45.61
N ALA A 12 -18.86 -25.41 -44.86
CA ALA A 12 -19.88 -26.32 -45.39
C ALA A 12 -20.78 -26.86 -44.26
N ILE A 13 -22.04 -26.42 -44.16
CA ILE A 13 -23.14 -27.28 -43.69
C ILE A 13 -24.38 -26.99 -44.55
N MET A 14 -24.63 -27.88 -45.51
CA MET A 14 -25.92 -28.05 -46.16
C MET A 14 -26.18 -29.55 -46.33
N MET A 15 -27.43 -29.94 -46.06
CA MET A 15 -28.11 -31.23 -46.27
C MET A 15 -27.96 -32.33 -45.22
N LEU A 16 -29.07 -32.61 -44.53
CA LEU A 16 -29.69 -33.94 -44.61
C LEU A 16 -31.22 -33.82 -44.41
N PHE A 17 -31.96 -34.18 -45.47
CA PHE A 17 -33.42 -34.38 -45.47
C PHE A 17 -33.62 -35.90 -45.54
N GLY A 18 -34.38 -36.50 -44.61
CA GLY A 18 -34.60 -37.94 -44.56
C GLY A 18 -35.79 -38.34 -43.68
N MET A 19 -36.87 -38.75 -44.34
CA MET A 19 -38.14 -39.25 -43.81
C MET A 19 -38.02 -40.45 -42.86
N PHE A 20 -38.78 -40.44 -41.76
CA PHE A 20 -39.38 -41.64 -41.15
C PHE A 20 -40.78 -41.30 -40.62
N LEU A 21 -41.82 -41.85 -41.26
CA LEU A 21 -43.15 -42.11 -40.70
C LEU A 21 -43.03 -43.27 -39.68
N ALA A 22 -43.86 -43.49 -38.66
CA ALA A 22 -44.97 -42.79 -38.01
C ALA A 22 -45.27 -43.56 -36.69
N ALA A 23 -45.71 -42.86 -35.65
CA ALA A 23 -46.57 -43.42 -34.62
C ALA A 23 -47.55 -42.32 -34.18
N ARG A 24 -48.84 -42.49 -34.49
CA ARG A 24 -49.91 -41.57 -34.09
C ARG A 24 -50.23 -41.76 -32.60
N PRO A 25 -50.46 -40.66 -31.87
CA PRO A 25 -51.66 -40.62 -31.04
C PRO A 25 -52.49 -39.33 -31.23
N ALA A 26 -53.79 -39.53 -30.99
CA ALA A 26 -54.85 -38.59 -30.61
C ALA A 26 -54.90 -37.18 -31.20
N VAL A 27 -56.00 -36.91 -31.91
CA VAL A 27 -56.50 -35.59 -32.31
C VAL A 27 -56.66 -34.71 -31.07
N ALA A 28 -55.78 -33.72 -30.93
CA ALA A 28 -56.02 -32.49 -30.18
C ALA A 28 -56.48 -31.43 -31.18
N GLY A 29 -57.48 -30.63 -30.81
CA GLY A 29 -58.00 -29.57 -31.67
C GLY A 29 -56.93 -28.56 -32.06
N ASP A 30 -56.83 -28.26 -33.36
CA ASP A 30 -55.92 -27.25 -33.91
C ASP A 30 -56.23 -25.87 -33.30
N SER A 31 -55.43 -25.48 -32.29
CA SER A 31 -55.11 -24.08 -32.12
C SER A 31 -54.31 -23.63 -33.36
N PRO A 32 -54.68 -22.53 -34.04
CA PRO A 32 -53.91 -22.06 -35.19
C PRO A 32 -52.44 -21.87 -34.78
N PRO A 33 -51.46 -22.21 -35.64
CA PRO A 33 -50.06 -21.96 -35.34
C PRO A 33 -49.89 -20.47 -35.02
N PRO A 34 -49.06 -20.11 -34.03
CA PRO A 34 -48.82 -18.71 -33.70
C PRO A 34 -48.40 -17.96 -34.97
N PRO A 35 -48.88 -16.71 -35.17
CA PRO A 35 -48.52 -15.93 -36.34
C PRO A 35 -47.00 -15.86 -36.46
N SER A 36 -46.48 -16.11 -37.67
CA SER A 36 -45.04 -16.04 -37.91
C SER A 36 -44.51 -14.63 -37.61
N PRO A 37 -43.34 -14.49 -36.96
CA PRO A 37 -42.80 -13.17 -36.67
C PRO A 37 -42.47 -12.42 -37.98
N ILE A 38 -42.63 -11.10 -37.95
CA ILE A 38 -42.36 -10.23 -39.11
C ILE A 38 -40.86 -10.26 -39.43
N LEU A 39 -40.02 -10.33 -38.40
CA LEU A 39 -38.57 -10.46 -38.48
C LEU A 39 -38.11 -11.79 -37.88
N ILE A 40 -37.24 -12.50 -38.58
CA ILE A 40 -36.45 -13.57 -37.95
C ILE A 40 -35.23 -12.91 -37.35
N VAL A 41 -35.15 -12.87 -36.02
CA VAL A 41 -34.00 -12.35 -35.28
C VAL A 41 -33.09 -13.50 -34.87
N LYS A 42 -31.78 -13.27 -34.90
CA LYS A 42 -30.75 -14.16 -34.37
C LYS A 42 -29.73 -13.36 -33.59
N LYS A 43 -29.27 -13.88 -32.46
CA LYS A 43 -28.17 -13.27 -31.73
C LYS A 43 -27.15 -14.28 -31.21
N THR A 44 -26.02 -13.74 -30.80
CA THR A 44 -24.97 -14.43 -30.04
C THR A 44 -24.78 -13.73 -28.71
N ALA A 45 -24.30 -14.46 -27.70
CA ALA A 45 -23.96 -13.87 -26.41
C ALA A 45 -22.75 -14.59 -25.81
N GLU A 46 -21.62 -13.89 -25.78
CA GLU A 46 -20.34 -14.36 -25.27
C GLU A 46 -19.94 -13.49 -24.07
N GLY A 47 -19.85 -14.11 -22.91
CA GLY A 47 -19.56 -13.48 -21.63
C GLY A 47 -18.16 -13.80 -21.11
N SER A 48 -17.49 -12.81 -20.56
CA SER A 48 -16.23 -12.95 -19.83
C SER A 48 -16.31 -12.30 -18.46
N SER A 49 -15.64 -12.87 -17.46
CA SER A 49 -15.53 -12.31 -16.11
C SER A 49 -14.09 -11.93 -15.75
N ASN A 50 -13.95 -10.95 -14.85
CA ASN A 50 -12.69 -10.55 -14.25
C ASN A 50 -12.85 -10.35 -12.74
N ILE A 51 -11.91 -10.88 -11.95
CA ILE A 51 -11.79 -10.60 -10.52
C ILE A 51 -10.46 -9.92 -10.24
N ALA A 52 -10.49 -8.80 -9.51
CA ALA A 52 -9.29 -8.11 -9.07
C ALA A 52 -9.00 -8.42 -7.60
N TRP A 53 -7.73 -8.43 -7.22
CA TRP A 53 -7.27 -8.76 -5.87
C TRP A 53 -6.59 -7.58 -5.18
N ASN A 54 -6.92 -7.39 -3.91
CA ASN A 54 -6.21 -6.52 -2.98
C ASN A 54 -5.32 -7.33 -2.06
N TRP A 55 -4.14 -6.79 -1.76
CA TRP A 55 -3.15 -7.42 -0.90
C TRP A 55 -2.82 -6.56 0.32
N THR A 56 -2.63 -7.20 1.46
CA THR A 56 -2.05 -6.59 2.65
C THR A 56 -0.80 -7.36 3.07
N ILE A 57 0.10 -6.68 3.77
CA ILE A 57 1.34 -7.23 4.31
C ILE A 57 1.47 -6.82 5.77
N ASP A 58 1.88 -7.76 6.61
CA ASP A 58 2.14 -7.59 8.03
C ASP A 58 3.52 -8.16 8.34
N LYS A 59 4.34 -7.38 9.03
CA LYS A 59 5.71 -7.75 9.39
C LYS A 59 5.87 -7.64 10.90
N VAL A 60 6.33 -8.73 11.49
CA VAL A 60 6.65 -8.80 12.92
C VAL A 60 8.07 -9.30 13.15
N GLY A 61 8.70 -8.83 14.21
CA GLY A 61 9.96 -9.33 14.75
C GLY A 61 9.79 -9.79 16.18
N ASP A 62 10.64 -10.70 16.64
CA ASP A 62 10.59 -11.22 18.01
C ASP A 62 11.31 -10.33 19.04
N GLN A 63 12.02 -9.30 18.59
CA GLN A 63 12.71 -8.31 19.42
C GLN A 63 12.27 -6.90 19.03
N THR A 64 11.98 -6.05 20.01
CA THR A 64 11.76 -4.60 19.81
C THR A 64 12.93 -3.78 20.33
N GLU A 65 13.64 -4.28 21.34
CA GLU A 65 14.77 -3.64 21.98
C GLU A 65 15.86 -4.66 22.31
N LEU A 66 17.13 -4.28 22.17
CA LEU A 66 18.28 -5.09 22.52
C LEU A 66 19.33 -4.27 23.26
N THR A 67 20.00 -4.87 24.24
CA THR A 67 21.25 -4.34 24.79
C THR A 67 22.37 -5.27 24.38
N LEU A 68 23.34 -4.76 23.62
CA LEU A 68 24.47 -5.53 23.07
C LEU A 68 25.78 -5.00 23.63
N SER A 69 26.73 -5.89 23.90
CA SER A 69 28.11 -5.50 24.14
C SER A 69 28.75 -4.98 22.85
N PRO A 70 29.80 -4.13 22.92
CA PRO A 70 30.57 -3.75 21.74
C PRO A 70 31.06 -4.97 20.95
N GLY A 71 30.84 -4.96 19.64
CA GLY A 71 31.20 -6.06 18.74
C GLY A 71 30.25 -7.26 18.77
N GLN A 72 29.20 -7.25 19.59
CA GLN A 72 28.22 -8.34 19.66
C GLN A 72 27.15 -8.22 18.57
N SER A 73 26.77 -9.35 17.98
CA SER A 73 25.55 -9.48 17.18
C SER A 73 24.50 -10.33 17.91
N HIS A 74 23.23 -10.11 17.58
CA HIS A 74 22.12 -10.94 18.05
C HIS A 74 21.25 -11.39 16.88
N LEU A 75 20.78 -12.63 16.92
CA LEU A 75 19.89 -13.17 15.90
C LEU A 75 18.44 -12.75 16.21
N VAL A 76 17.80 -12.05 15.28
CA VAL A 76 16.40 -11.63 15.36
C VAL A 76 15.59 -12.43 14.35
N ASN A 77 14.43 -12.93 14.77
CA ASN A 77 13.53 -13.71 13.94
C ASN A 77 12.38 -12.82 13.45
N TYR A 78 12.11 -12.88 12.14
CA TYR A 78 11.07 -12.12 11.48
C TYR A 78 10.02 -13.05 10.87
N GLN A 79 8.79 -12.56 10.85
CA GLN A 79 7.71 -13.15 10.06
C GLN A 79 7.07 -12.07 9.20
N VAL A 80 6.83 -12.40 7.93
CA VAL A 80 6.15 -11.55 6.95
C VAL A 80 4.93 -12.32 6.46
N THR A 81 3.74 -11.81 6.71
CA THR A 81 2.47 -12.40 6.27
C THR A 81 1.83 -11.54 5.20
N VAL A 82 1.57 -12.11 4.04
CA VAL A 82 0.76 -11.47 3.00
C VAL A 82 -0.63 -12.12 2.93
N THR A 83 -1.66 -11.29 2.80
CA THR A 83 -3.06 -11.74 2.70
C THR A 83 -3.70 -11.16 1.45
N ALA A 84 -4.43 -12.00 0.72
CA ALA A 84 -5.20 -11.60 -0.45
C ALA A 84 -6.69 -11.51 -0.12
N SER A 85 -7.38 -10.55 -0.72
CA SER A 85 -8.83 -10.41 -0.66
C SER A 85 -9.37 -9.88 -1.99
N PRO A 86 -10.59 -10.23 -2.42
CA PRO A 86 -11.19 -9.61 -3.60
C PRO A 86 -11.25 -8.08 -3.43
N ALA A 87 -10.84 -7.34 -4.47
CA ALA A 87 -10.88 -5.88 -4.46
C ALA A 87 -12.31 -5.31 -4.54
N GLY A 88 -13.29 -6.18 -4.77
CA GLY A 88 -14.71 -5.91 -4.86
C GLY A 88 -15.44 -7.10 -5.49
N ASP A 89 -16.64 -6.85 -5.98
CA ASP A 89 -17.35 -7.85 -6.78
C ASP A 89 -16.61 -8.12 -8.09
N SER A 90 -16.71 -9.36 -8.60
CA SER A 90 -16.25 -9.67 -9.95
C SER A 90 -16.95 -8.78 -10.96
N THR A 91 -16.24 -8.37 -12.00
CA THR A 91 -16.82 -7.67 -13.15
C THR A 91 -17.09 -8.64 -14.27
N TRP A 92 -18.03 -8.31 -15.15
CA TRP A 92 -18.34 -9.10 -16.33
C TRP A 92 -18.54 -8.19 -17.54
N THR A 93 -18.35 -8.77 -18.72
CA THR A 93 -18.67 -8.16 -20.01
C THR A 93 -19.34 -9.21 -20.89
N VAL A 94 -20.45 -8.85 -21.52
CA VAL A 94 -21.14 -9.68 -22.51
C VAL A 94 -21.16 -8.94 -23.84
N THR A 95 -20.66 -9.60 -24.88
CA THR A 95 -20.67 -9.08 -26.25
C THR A 95 -21.35 -10.05 -27.19
N GLY A 96 -21.77 -9.55 -28.34
CA GLY A 96 -22.34 -10.37 -29.38
C GLY A 96 -22.81 -9.58 -30.58
N ASN A 97 -23.36 -10.31 -31.55
CA ASN A 97 -23.95 -9.77 -32.77
C ASN A 97 -25.44 -10.08 -32.80
N ILE A 98 -26.22 -9.18 -33.40
CA ILE A 98 -27.67 -9.25 -33.61
C ILE A 98 -27.91 -9.14 -35.11
N GLY A 99 -28.42 -10.21 -35.71
CA GLY A 99 -28.88 -10.24 -37.10
C GLY A 99 -30.40 -10.34 -37.16
N PHE A 100 -31.01 -9.77 -38.20
CA PHE A 100 -32.43 -9.94 -38.46
C PHE A 100 -32.72 -9.94 -39.96
N ILE A 101 -33.79 -10.64 -40.37
CA ILE A 101 -34.22 -10.72 -41.77
C ILE A 101 -35.72 -10.44 -41.83
N ASN A 102 -36.16 -9.61 -42.78
CA ASN A 102 -37.59 -9.41 -43.05
C ASN A 102 -38.21 -10.70 -43.62
N ASN A 103 -39.04 -11.37 -42.83
CA ASN A 103 -39.70 -12.62 -43.18
C ASN A 103 -41.13 -12.42 -43.72
N SER A 104 -41.58 -11.16 -43.83
CA SER A 104 -42.90 -10.83 -44.38
C SER A 104 -42.89 -10.75 -45.91
N SER A 105 -44.08 -10.70 -46.51
CA SER A 105 -44.27 -10.54 -47.95
C SER A 105 -44.17 -9.10 -48.45
N SER A 106 -43.93 -8.14 -47.55
CA SER A 106 -43.93 -6.70 -47.84
C SER A 106 -42.71 -6.02 -47.23
N GLU A 107 -42.44 -4.80 -47.66
CA GLU A 107 -41.43 -3.95 -47.04
C GLU A 107 -41.83 -3.56 -45.60
N VAL A 108 -40.83 -3.45 -44.72
CA VAL A 108 -41.00 -3.03 -43.32
C VAL A 108 -40.02 -1.91 -42.97
N VAL A 109 -40.43 -1.02 -42.06
CA VAL A 109 -39.58 0.05 -41.53
C VAL A 109 -39.17 -0.30 -40.11
N ILE A 110 -37.88 -0.55 -39.89
CA ILE A 110 -37.28 -0.84 -38.59
C ILE A 110 -37.02 0.49 -37.88
N ALA A 111 -37.53 0.64 -36.67
CA ALA A 111 -37.40 1.87 -35.89
C ALA A 111 -36.23 1.82 -34.90
N SER A 112 -35.98 0.67 -34.27
CA SER A 112 -34.91 0.51 -33.28
C SER A 112 -34.60 -0.96 -32.99
N VAL A 113 -33.46 -1.17 -32.34
CA VAL A 113 -33.08 -2.45 -31.75
C VAL A 113 -32.77 -2.18 -30.28
N GLU A 114 -33.42 -2.94 -29.39
CA GLU A 114 -33.11 -2.96 -27.97
C GLU A 114 -32.50 -4.31 -27.60
N ASP A 115 -31.61 -4.30 -26.61
CA ASP A 115 -30.92 -5.49 -26.16
C ASP A 115 -30.79 -5.44 -24.64
N VAL A 116 -31.35 -6.44 -23.97
CA VAL A 116 -31.50 -6.46 -22.50
C VAL A 116 -31.14 -7.83 -21.95
N LEU A 117 -30.22 -7.82 -20.98
CA LEU A 117 -29.76 -9.01 -20.28
C LEU A 117 -30.79 -9.45 -19.22
N SER A 118 -30.69 -10.70 -18.76
CA SER A 118 -31.66 -11.29 -17.84
C SER A 118 -31.75 -10.62 -16.46
N ASP A 119 -30.76 -9.81 -16.09
CA ASP A 119 -30.74 -8.99 -14.87
C ASP A 119 -31.37 -7.60 -15.07
N GLY A 120 -31.82 -7.29 -16.28
CA GLY A 120 -32.37 -5.98 -16.65
C GLY A 120 -31.33 -4.98 -17.17
N THR A 121 -30.05 -5.36 -17.27
CA THR A 121 -29.02 -4.48 -17.84
C THR A 121 -29.27 -4.27 -19.34
N THR A 122 -29.44 -3.01 -19.75
CA THR A 122 -29.56 -2.64 -21.17
C THR A 122 -28.18 -2.59 -21.83
N ALA A 123 -27.98 -3.35 -22.90
CA ALA A 123 -26.75 -3.34 -23.66
C ALA A 123 -26.67 -2.13 -24.61
N THR A 124 -25.46 -1.68 -24.89
CA THR A 124 -25.20 -0.66 -25.91
C THR A 124 -25.14 -1.35 -27.27
N VAL A 125 -26.14 -1.10 -28.12
CA VAL A 125 -26.22 -1.63 -29.49
C VAL A 125 -25.60 -0.63 -30.47
N THR A 126 -24.74 -1.12 -31.36
CA THR A 126 -24.09 -0.35 -32.42
C THR A 126 -24.35 -1.02 -33.77
N CYS A 127 -24.96 -0.29 -34.70
CA CYS A 127 -25.27 -0.77 -36.04
C CYS A 127 -24.44 0.01 -37.08
N PRO A 128 -24.02 -0.61 -38.19
CA PRO A 128 -23.30 0.07 -39.28
C PRO A 128 -24.23 0.89 -40.20
N PHE A 129 -25.45 1.17 -39.75
CA PHE A 129 -26.52 1.88 -40.45
C PHE A 129 -27.37 2.64 -39.44
N ASP A 130 -28.09 3.65 -39.92
CA ASP A 130 -28.97 4.47 -39.11
C ASP A 130 -30.41 3.94 -39.10
N PHE A 131 -31.13 4.25 -38.02
CA PHE A 131 -32.58 4.06 -37.95
C PHE A 131 -33.34 5.38 -38.23
N PRO A 132 -34.53 5.35 -38.84
CA PRO A 132 -35.25 4.16 -39.28
C PRO A 132 -34.63 3.51 -40.54
N LEU A 133 -34.67 2.18 -40.62
CA LEU A 133 -34.15 1.39 -41.74
C LEU A 133 -35.30 0.70 -42.49
N THR A 134 -35.44 0.98 -43.77
CA THR A 134 -36.40 0.29 -44.64
C THR A 134 -35.81 -1.02 -45.17
N LEU A 135 -36.48 -2.15 -44.93
CA LEU A 135 -36.05 -3.48 -45.36
C LEU A 135 -37.08 -4.15 -46.29
N PRO A 136 -36.72 -4.43 -47.57
CA PRO A 136 -37.58 -5.19 -48.46
C PRO A 136 -37.85 -6.62 -47.98
N ALA A 137 -38.92 -7.23 -48.50
CA ALA A 137 -39.30 -8.61 -48.21
C ALA A 137 -38.14 -9.59 -48.49
N GLY A 138 -37.74 -10.38 -47.50
CA GLY A 138 -36.67 -11.38 -47.60
C GLY A 138 -35.25 -10.85 -47.38
N TRP A 139 -35.06 -9.55 -47.12
CA TRP A 139 -33.72 -8.96 -46.98
C TRP A 139 -33.23 -8.87 -45.53
N ALA A 140 -31.91 -8.95 -45.39
CA ALA A 140 -31.16 -8.66 -44.16
C ALA A 140 -30.60 -7.23 -44.22
N PRO A 141 -30.30 -6.59 -43.07
CA PRO A 141 -29.67 -5.28 -43.03
C PRO A 141 -28.24 -5.31 -43.60
N PRO A 142 -27.75 -4.15 -44.10
CA PRO A 142 -26.38 -4.04 -44.57
C PRO A 142 -25.37 -4.31 -43.44
N GLY A 143 -24.18 -4.78 -43.80
CA GLY A 143 -23.10 -5.05 -42.83
C GLY A 143 -23.32 -6.27 -41.92
N GLY A 144 -24.41 -7.04 -42.11
CA GLY A 144 -24.64 -8.29 -41.40
C GLY A 144 -25.38 -8.16 -40.06
N GLY A 145 -25.80 -6.95 -39.68
CA GLY A 145 -26.56 -6.68 -38.44
C GLY A 145 -25.87 -5.66 -37.54
N CYS A 146 -26.22 -5.69 -36.25
CA CYS A 146 -25.65 -4.83 -35.21
C CYS A 146 -24.73 -5.65 -34.29
N SER A 147 -23.77 -5.00 -33.65
CA SER A 147 -23.04 -5.55 -32.50
C SER A 147 -23.56 -4.95 -31.21
N TYR A 148 -23.36 -5.61 -30.07
CA TYR A 148 -23.66 -5.03 -28.77
C TYR A 148 -22.57 -5.33 -27.74
N THR A 149 -22.54 -4.50 -26.70
CA THR A 149 -21.74 -4.73 -25.49
C THR A 149 -22.53 -4.34 -24.24
N ALA A 150 -22.40 -5.13 -23.19
CA ALA A 150 -22.89 -4.83 -21.85
C ALA A 150 -21.83 -5.21 -20.82
N SER A 151 -21.75 -4.46 -19.72
CA SER A 151 -20.81 -4.72 -18.64
C SER A 151 -21.44 -4.39 -17.30
N GLY A 152 -21.02 -5.09 -16.25
CA GLY A 152 -21.51 -4.88 -14.89
C GLY A 152 -20.62 -5.53 -13.84
N SER A 153 -21.08 -5.49 -12.59
CA SER A 153 -20.44 -6.13 -11.44
C SER A 153 -21.35 -7.21 -10.84
N GLY A 154 -20.76 -8.13 -10.08
CA GLY A 154 -21.47 -9.25 -9.45
C GLY A 154 -21.64 -10.46 -10.37
N PRO A 155 -22.68 -11.28 -10.15
CA PRO A 155 -22.96 -12.46 -10.97
C PRO A 155 -23.27 -12.08 -12.41
N MET A 156 -22.62 -12.75 -13.36
CA MET A 156 -22.89 -12.56 -14.79
C MET A 156 -24.33 -13.01 -15.13
N PRO A 157 -25.08 -12.23 -15.93
CA PRO A 157 -26.42 -12.62 -16.38
C PRO A 157 -26.41 -13.91 -17.21
N THR A 158 -27.49 -14.68 -17.13
CA THR A 158 -27.55 -16.04 -17.71
C THR A 158 -28.07 -16.07 -19.14
N SER A 159 -28.80 -15.04 -19.56
CA SER A 159 -29.30 -14.91 -20.93
C SER A 159 -29.39 -13.45 -21.37
N ASN A 160 -29.50 -13.26 -22.67
CA ASN A 160 -29.63 -11.94 -23.28
C ASN A 160 -30.69 -11.96 -24.39
N THR A 161 -31.53 -10.92 -24.46
CA THR A 161 -32.65 -10.82 -25.39
C THR A 161 -32.51 -9.61 -26.29
N ALA A 162 -32.47 -9.81 -27.61
CA ALA A 162 -32.57 -8.74 -28.59
C ALA A 162 -34.02 -8.61 -29.06
N THR A 163 -34.55 -7.40 -29.09
CA THR A 163 -35.89 -7.09 -29.61
C THR A 163 -35.77 -6.02 -30.69
N VAL A 164 -36.27 -6.33 -31.88
CA VAL A 164 -36.26 -5.40 -33.02
C VAL A 164 -37.66 -4.81 -33.19
N TYR A 165 -37.76 -3.49 -33.13
CA TYR A 165 -39.03 -2.78 -33.23
C TYR A 165 -39.21 -2.18 -34.63
N LEU A 166 -40.43 -2.26 -35.11
CA LEU A 166 -40.89 -1.57 -36.30
C LEU A 166 -41.38 -0.17 -35.94
N GLU A 167 -41.63 0.65 -36.96
CA GLU A 167 -42.28 1.94 -36.81
C GLU A 167 -43.59 1.83 -35.99
N GLY A 168 -43.84 2.83 -35.14
CA GLY A 168 -44.97 2.81 -34.21
C GLY A 168 -44.75 1.96 -32.94
N GLY A 169 -43.54 1.44 -32.71
CA GLY A 169 -43.18 0.70 -31.49
C GLY A 169 -43.65 -0.75 -31.46
N VAL A 170 -43.98 -1.32 -32.62
CA VAL A 170 -44.46 -2.70 -32.75
C VAL A 170 -43.26 -3.65 -32.71
N VAL A 171 -43.32 -4.70 -31.89
CA VAL A 171 -42.29 -5.75 -31.89
C VAL A 171 -42.32 -6.50 -33.23
N GLY A 172 -41.26 -6.34 -34.03
CA GLY A 172 -41.10 -7.03 -35.30
C GLY A 172 -40.58 -8.46 -35.14
N GLY A 173 -39.74 -8.69 -34.13
CA GLY A 173 -39.24 -10.00 -33.73
C GLY A 173 -38.28 -9.87 -32.55
N SER A 174 -37.99 -11.00 -31.92
CA SER A 174 -37.01 -11.09 -30.84
C SER A 174 -36.26 -12.42 -30.86
N ASP A 175 -35.09 -12.45 -30.26
CA ASP A 175 -34.33 -13.67 -30.00
C ASP A 175 -33.68 -13.59 -28.61
N THR A 176 -33.75 -14.71 -27.88
CA THR A 176 -33.16 -14.86 -26.55
C THR A 176 -32.20 -16.03 -26.59
N VAL A 177 -30.95 -15.78 -26.21
CA VAL A 177 -29.91 -16.82 -26.14
C VAL A 177 -29.29 -16.87 -24.76
N PRO A 178 -28.83 -18.04 -24.30
CA PRO A 178 -28.01 -18.13 -23.10
C PRO A 178 -26.68 -17.39 -23.31
N VAL A 179 -26.18 -16.74 -22.25
CA VAL A 179 -24.82 -16.19 -22.24
C VAL A 179 -23.84 -17.34 -22.10
N SER A 180 -23.00 -17.53 -23.11
CA SER A 180 -21.93 -18.53 -23.09
C SER A 180 -20.67 -17.93 -22.45
N THR A 181 -20.05 -18.64 -21.50
CA THR A 181 -18.80 -18.17 -20.87
C THR A 181 -17.62 -18.49 -21.79
N VAL A 182 -16.93 -17.46 -22.26
CA VAL A 182 -15.79 -17.59 -23.18
C VAL A 182 -14.44 -17.27 -22.52
N GLY A 183 -14.42 -16.68 -21.33
CA GLY A 183 -13.19 -16.40 -20.60
C GLY A 183 -13.39 -15.96 -19.15
N SER A 184 -12.35 -16.19 -18.35
CA SER A 184 -12.19 -15.64 -17.01
C SER A 184 -10.76 -15.14 -16.87
N SER A 185 -10.58 -13.87 -16.49
CA SER A 185 -9.29 -13.31 -16.14
C SER A 185 -9.24 -12.96 -14.66
N GLN A 186 -8.02 -12.75 -14.16
CA GLN A 186 -7.78 -12.18 -12.86
C GLN A 186 -6.86 -10.96 -13.04
N THR A 187 -6.88 -10.07 -12.05
CA THR A 187 -5.97 -8.93 -11.99
C THR A 187 -5.33 -8.88 -10.61
N ASP A 188 -4.01 -8.72 -10.58
CA ASP A 188 -3.19 -8.70 -9.38
C ASP A 188 -3.32 -9.98 -8.54
N GLU A 189 -3.57 -11.12 -9.19
CA GLU A 189 -3.74 -12.41 -8.52
C GLU A 189 -2.47 -12.96 -7.90
N CYS A 190 -1.30 -12.37 -8.17
CA CYS A 190 -0.05 -12.73 -7.52
C CYS A 190 0.76 -11.50 -7.10
N VAL A 191 1.57 -11.67 -6.05
CA VAL A 191 2.52 -10.68 -5.57
C VAL A 191 3.91 -11.28 -5.43
N ASP A 192 4.92 -10.51 -5.82
CA ASP A 192 6.32 -10.77 -5.50
C ASP A 192 6.66 -10.08 -4.18
N VAL A 193 7.06 -10.87 -3.17
CA VAL A 193 7.38 -10.39 -1.81
C VAL A 193 8.89 -10.32 -1.63
N SER A 194 9.36 -9.18 -1.15
CA SER A 194 10.77 -8.91 -0.88
C SER A 194 10.95 -8.21 0.45
N ASP A 195 12.17 -8.22 0.94
CA ASP A 195 12.60 -7.53 2.14
C ASP A 195 13.89 -6.76 1.84
N ASP A 196 14.02 -5.53 2.33
CA ASP A 196 15.14 -4.65 1.97
C ASP A 196 16.49 -5.14 2.51
N GLN A 197 16.48 -5.84 3.65
CA GLN A 197 17.68 -6.39 4.29
C GLN A 197 17.93 -7.86 3.92
N TYR A 198 16.88 -8.65 3.68
CA TYR A 198 17.01 -10.09 3.38
C TYR A 198 16.97 -10.45 1.89
N GLY A 199 16.30 -9.63 1.08
CA GLY A 199 16.09 -9.85 -0.36
C GLY A 199 14.77 -10.51 -0.70
N PHE A 200 14.72 -11.20 -1.84
CA PHE A 200 13.49 -11.81 -2.35
C PHE A 200 13.04 -13.01 -1.49
N LEU A 201 11.79 -12.98 -1.04
CA LEU A 201 11.20 -14.03 -0.19
C LEU A 201 10.43 -15.06 -1.03
N GLY A 202 9.71 -14.60 -2.06
CA GLY A 202 8.97 -15.47 -2.97
C GLY A 202 7.75 -14.81 -3.59
N THR A 203 7.16 -15.49 -4.57
CA THR A 203 5.89 -15.10 -5.19
C THR A 203 4.74 -15.81 -4.47
N VAL A 204 3.64 -15.09 -4.18
CA VAL A 204 2.42 -15.63 -3.58
C VAL A 204 1.24 -15.28 -4.46
N CYS A 205 0.45 -16.28 -4.85
CA CYS A 205 -0.80 -16.05 -5.56
C CYS A 205 -1.99 -16.14 -4.61
N ALA A 206 -3.13 -15.54 -4.98
CA ALA A 206 -4.29 -15.39 -4.13
C ALA A 206 -4.84 -16.73 -3.60
N GLY A 207 -4.69 -17.82 -4.37
CA GLY A 207 -5.05 -19.18 -3.94
C GLY A 207 -4.16 -19.79 -2.86
N ASP A 208 -2.95 -19.24 -2.67
CA ASP A 208 -1.98 -19.66 -1.65
C ASP A 208 -1.99 -18.75 -0.41
N ALA A 209 -2.81 -17.68 -0.43
CA ALA A 209 -2.91 -16.72 0.65
C ALA A 209 -3.92 -17.18 1.74
N PRO A 210 -3.72 -16.81 3.03
CA PRO A 210 -2.58 -16.06 3.55
C PRO A 210 -1.29 -16.88 3.57
N LYS A 211 -0.15 -16.24 3.28
CA LYS A 211 1.16 -16.88 3.30
C LYS A 211 2.10 -16.15 4.25
N THR A 212 2.72 -16.90 5.15
CA THR A 212 3.76 -16.40 6.05
C THR A 212 5.14 -16.91 5.61
N PHE A 213 6.08 -15.98 5.48
CA PHE A 213 7.52 -16.24 5.37
C PHE A 213 8.16 -16.03 6.73
N SER A 214 9.06 -16.94 7.11
CA SER A 214 9.85 -16.82 8.34
C SER A 214 11.33 -16.85 8.00
N TYR A 215 12.10 -15.93 8.57
CA TYR A 215 13.54 -15.87 8.38
C TYR A 215 14.19 -15.16 9.57
N SER A 216 15.52 -15.23 9.65
CA SER A 216 16.29 -14.64 10.75
C SER A 216 17.45 -13.83 10.19
N MET A 217 17.81 -12.75 10.89
CA MET A 217 18.97 -11.92 10.54
C MET A 217 19.76 -11.55 11.78
N PHE A 218 21.07 -11.37 11.62
CA PHE A 218 21.92 -10.82 12.67
C PHE A 218 21.80 -9.30 12.68
N VAL A 219 21.46 -8.75 13.85
CA VAL A 219 21.52 -7.32 14.14
C VAL A 219 22.82 -7.04 14.90
N GLY A 220 23.58 -6.04 14.45
CA GLY A 220 24.97 -5.83 14.84
C GLY A 220 25.96 -6.64 13.98
N PRO A 221 27.28 -6.51 14.21
CA PRO A 221 27.88 -5.92 15.41
C PRO A 221 28.00 -4.40 15.34
N TYR A 222 28.03 -3.77 16.52
CA TYR A 222 28.30 -2.35 16.70
C TYR A 222 29.54 -2.18 17.55
N GLU A 223 30.63 -1.67 16.97
CA GLU A 223 31.92 -1.52 17.67
C GLU A 223 31.95 -0.32 18.63
N VAL A 224 31.10 0.67 18.38
CA VAL A 224 31.05 1.92 19.14
C VAL A 224 29.84 1.86 20.06
N CYS A 225 29.98 2.37 21.27
CA CYS A 225 28.85 2.50 22.17
C CYS A 225 27.89 3.60 21.70
N GLY A 226 26.60 3.38 21.90
CA GLY A 226 25.56 4.28 21.39
C GLY A 226 24.20 3.63 21.27
N MET A 227 23.23 4.45 20.88
CA MET A 227 21.91 3.99 20.48
C MET A 227 21.88 3.82 18.97
N TYR A 228 21.37 2.69 18.50
CA TYR A 228 21.20 2.36 17.10
C TYR A 228 19.77 1.92 16.82
N GLU A 229 19.36 2.05 15.57
CA GLU A 229 18.09 1.56 15.08
C GLU A 229 18.36 0.63 13.91
N PHE A 230 17.75 -0.55 13.94
CA PHE A 230 17.74 -1.48 12.82
C PHE A 230 16.31 -1.66 12.34
N THR A 231 15.97 -0.96 11.25
CA THR A 231 14.66 -1.05 10.61
C THR A 231 14.72 -2.04 9.47
N ASN A 232 13.82 -3.02 9.52
CA ASN A 232 13.67 -4.05 8.50
C ASN A 232 12.31 -3.86 7.80
N ILE A 233 12.28 -3.81 6.48
CA ILE A 233 11.10 -3.42 5.68
C ILE A 233 10.79 -4.52 4.67
N ALA A 234 9.63 -5.16 4.84
CA ALA A 234 9.09 -6.08 3.87
C ALA A 234 8.10 -5.35 2.95
N SER A 235 8.09 -5.72 1.67
CA SER A 235 7.23 -5.13 0.66
C SER A 235 6.75 -6.18 -0.34
N PHE A 236 5.70 -5.84 -1.07
CA PHE A 236 5.24 -6.62 -2.21
C PHE A 236 4.99 -5.74 -3.43
N VAL A 237 5.03 -6.36 -4.62
CA VAL A 237 4.63 -5.78 -5.90
C VAL A 237 3.66 -6.74 -6.59
N THR A 238 2.50 -6.25 -7.05
CA THR A 238 1.53 -7.08 -7.79
C THR A 238 1.96 -7.34 -9.24
N ASN A 239 1.55 -8.47 -9.80
CA ASN A 239 2.01 -8.94 -11.10
C ASN A 239 1.48 -8.16 -12.31
N ASP A 240 0.30 -7.54 -12.23
CA ASP A 240 -0.33 -6.87 -13.38
C ASP A 240 -0.21 -5.35 -13.32
N THR A 241 -0.64 -4.76 -12.21
CA THR A 241 -0.68 -3.29 -12.07
C THR A 241 0.60 -2.72 -11.49
N GLY A 242 1.47 -3.56 -10.90
CA GLY A 242 2.66 -3.12 -10.18
C GLY A 242 2.32 -2.35 -8.90
N SER A 243 1.12 -2.53 -8.36
CA SER A 243 0.71 -1.94 -7.08
C SER A 243 1.58 -2.49 -5.95
N THR A 244 1.86 -1.66 -4.95
CA THR A 244 2.80 -2.00 -3.88
C THR A 244 2.19 -1.81 -2.49
N GLY A 245 2.64 -2.61 -1.54
CA GLY A 245 2.44 -2.38 -0.11
C GLY A 245 3.68 -2.77 0.68
N SER A 246 3.84 -2.23 1.89
CA SER A 246 4.98 -2.51 2.75
C SER A 246 4.61 -2.44 4.22
N ASP A 247 5.35 -3.20 5.04
CA ASP A 247 5.31 -3.07 6.50
C ASP A 247 6.73 -3.22 7.07
N SER A 248 6.98 -2.60 8.22
CA SER A 248 8.32 -2.46 8.79
C SER A 248 8.37 -2.82 10.25
N TRP A 249 9.52 -3.37 10.67
CA TRP A 249 9.80 -3.68 12.06
C TRP A 249 11.16 -3.09 12.47
N THR A 250 11.16 -2.25 13.49
CA THR A 250 12.36 -1.61 14.01
C THR A 250 12.77 -2.22 15.34
N VAL A 251 14.05 -2.57 15.43
CA VAL A 251 14.70 -2.96 16.69
C VAL A 251 15.56 -1.79 17.15
N PHE A 252 15.33 -1.31 18.38
CA PHE A 252 16.19 -0.31 19.02
C PHE A 252 17.32 -1.03 19.75
N ILE A 253 18.56 -0.58 19.57
CA ILE A 253 19.74 -1.24 20.15
C ILE A 253 20.49 -0.24 21.03
N ASN A 254 20.72 -0.61 22.28
CA ASN A 254 21.62 0.09 23.19
C ASN A 254 22.95 -0.67 23.27
N VAL A 255 24.04 0.01 22.96
CA VAL A 255 25.40 -0.47 23.21
C VAL A 255 25.99 0.40 24.32
N PRO A 256 26.04 -0.08 25.58
CA PRO A 256 26.55 0.70 26.69
C PRO A 256 28.01 1.10 26.49
N CYS A 257 28.37 2.30 26.94
CA CYS A 257 29.77 2.73 26.94
C CYS A 257 30.51 2.15 28.15
N GLU A 258 31.74 1.71 27.96
CA GLU A 258 32.59 1.32 29.09
C GLU A 258 33.38 2.54 29.60
N GLY A 259 33.28 2.82 30.91
CA GLY A 259 34.08 3.84 31.59
C GLY A 259 33.24 4.86 32.36
N GLY A 260 33.47 4.95 33.68
CA GLY A 260 32.80 5.89 34.57
C GLY A 260 31.30 5.65 34.71
N CYS A 261 30.59 6.66 35.19
CA CYS A 261 29.14 6.69 35.32
C CYS A 261 28.68 8.15 35.37
N THR A 262 27.43 8.41 35.00
CA THR A 262 26.90 9.78 34.95
C THR A 262 26.19 10.17 36.24
N LEU A 263 26.21 11.48 36.51
CA LEU A 263 25.56 12.16 37.63
C LEU A 263 24.61 13.23 37.08
N THR A 264 23.45 13.38 37.72
CA THR A 264 22.40 14.32 37.26
C THR A 264 22.83 15.79 37.39
N PRO A 265 22.16 16.73 36.69
CA PRO A 265 22.36 18.16 36.94
C PRO A 265 22.12 18.57 38.40
N GLY A 266 21.28 17.83 39.14
CA GLY A 266 21.05 18.04 40.56
C GLY A 266 22.28 17.77 41.43
N TYR A 267 23.04 16.73 41.12
CA TYR A 267 24.30 16.41 41.80
C TYR A 267 25.29 17.57 41.66
N TRP A 268 25.59 17.98 40.42
CA TRP A 268 26.56 19.04 40.13
C TRP A 268 26.17 20.37 40.75
N LYS A 269 24.86 20.65 40.83
CA LYS A 269 24.30 21.82 41.50
C LYS A 269 24.58 21.82 43.01
N THR A 270 24.45 20.68 43.70
CA THR A 270 24.59 20.59 45.16
C THR A 270 26.02 20.34 45.64
N HIS A 271 26.89 19.79 44.80
CA HIS A 271 28.31 19.51 45.09
C HIS A 271 29.24 20.64 44.61
N SER A 272 28.74 21.88 44.62
CA SER A 272 29.49 23.09 44.30
C SER A 272 29.87 23.84 45.59
N LYS A 273 30.76 24.84 45.50
CA LYS A 273 31.20 25.68 46.63
C LYS A 273 30.07 26.36 47.41
N TYR A 274 28.90 26.54 46.78
CA TYR A 274 27.73 27.16 47.37
C TYR A 274 26.62 26.17 47.76
N GLY A 275 26.79 24.91 47.36
CA GLY A 275 25.81 23.86 47.62
C GLY A 275 25.92 23.29 49.03
N PRO A 276 24.90 22.53 49.48
CA PRO A 276 24.87 21.94 50.83
C PRO A 276 25.63 20.60 50.93
N ALA A 277 26.03 20.00 49.81
CA ALA A 277 26.71 18.70 49.78
C ALA A 277 28.25 18.90 49.79
N PRO A 278 29.05 17.84 50.05
CA PRO A 278 30.49 17.91 49.94
C PRO A 278 30.92 18.45 48.57
N TYR A 279 31.90 19.34 48.56
CA TYR A 279 32.40 19.93 47.33
C TYR A 279 33.07 18.87 46.45
N ASP A 280 32.66 18.78 45.18
CA ASP A 280 33.36 18.00 44.18
C ASP A 280 34.45 18.86 43.54
N SER A 281 35.72 18.45 43.69
CA SER A 281 36.88 19.19 43.19
C SER A 281 37.00 19.23 41.66
N LEU A 282 36.14 18.53 40.92
CA LEU A 282 36.08 18.65 39.47
C LEU A 282 35.63 20.03 39.02
N TRP A 283 34.78 20.67 39.83
CA TRP A 283 34.55 22.10 39.74
C TRP A 283 35.90 22.84 39.82
N GLY A 284 36.25 23.60 38.78
CA GLY A 284 37.50 24.36 38.72
C GLY A 284 38.78 23.56 38.41
N SER A 285 38.72 22.22 38.35
CA SER A 285 39.90 21.34 38.13
C SER A 285 40.71 21.64 36.86
N ASN A 286 40.08 22.20 35.83
CA ASN A 286 40.71 22.53 34.55
C ASN A 286 40.64 24.01 34.17
N GLY A 287 40.20 24.89 35.08
CA GLY A 287 40.11 26.35 34.89
C GLY A 287 39.08 26.84 33.85
N GLU A 288 38.60 25.97 32.96
CA GLU A 288 37.62 26.29 31.90
C GLU A 288 36.17 26.04 32.36
N PHE A 289 35.96 25.07 33.26
CA PHE A 289 34.65 24.68 33.79
C PHE A 289 34.59 24.91 35.30
N ASP A 290 34.41 26.17 35.67
CA ASP A 290 34.41 26.64 37.05
C ASP A 290 33.05 27.30 37.37
N GLU A 291 32.55 27.02 38.56
CA GLU A 291 31.25 27.44 39.09
C GLU A 291 31.08 28.97 39.14
N ASP A 292 32.19 29.70 39.28
CA ASP A 292 32.28 31.16 39.37
C ASP A 292 32.56 31.81 38.01
N THR A 293 32.90 31.02 36.98
CA THR A 293 33.12 31.52 35.61
C THR A 293 31.81 31.85 34.93
N THR A 294 31.79 32.92 34.12
CA THR A 294 30.61 33.30 33.34
C THR A 294 30.30 32.26 32.28
N PHE A 295 29.08 31.74 32.27
CA PHE A 295 28.57 30.81 31.26
C PHE A 295 28.25 31.57 29.97
N TYR A 296 29.21 31.59 29.04
CA TYR A 296 29.07 32.16 27.70
C TYR A 296 28.40 33.54 27.70
N LEU A 297 27.40 33.75 26.84
CA LEU A 297 26.67 35.00 26.68
C LEU A 297 25.49 35.16 27.66
N SER A 298 25.40 34.34 28.70
CA SER A 298 24.25 34.38 29.64
C SER A 298 24.30 35.51 30.66
N GLY A 299 25.50 36.05 30.93
CA GLY A 299 25.73 36.99 32.03
C GLY A 299 25.56 36.37 33.43
N LYS A 300 25.45 35.03 33.51
CA LYS A 300 25.38 34.24 34.74
C LYS A 300 26.58 33.32 34.83
N THR A 301 27.00 32.96 36.03
CA THR A 301 28.02 31.91 36.19
C THR A 301 27.46 30.51 35.91
N TYR A 302 28.32 29.50 35.71
CA TYR A 302 27.88 28.10 35.55
C TYR A 302 26.97 27.65 36.70
N TYR A 303 27.33 27.99 37.95
CA TYR A 303 26.48 27.73 39.11
C TYR A 303 25.14 28.45 39.03
N GLN A 304 25.14 29.75 38.72
CA GLN A 304 23.92 30.55 38.62
C GLN A 304 22.98 30.04 37.51
N VAL A 305 23.53 29.49 36.42
CA VAL A 305 22.75 28.84 35.37
C VAL A 305 21.99 27.64 35.94
N LEU A 306 22.65 26.69 36.61
CA LEU A 306 22.00 25.52 37.22
C LEU A 306 20.93 25.87 38.28
N TRP A 307 21.03 27.06 38.90
CA TRP A 307 20.03 27.60 39.82
C TRP A 307 18.93 28.44 39.16
N THR A 308 19.04 28.75 37.87
CA THR A 308 18.04 29.50 37.13
C THR A 308 16.96 28.54 36.62
N PRO A 309 15.70 28.63 37.08
CA PRO A 309 14.64 27.74 36.60
C PRO A 309 14.43 27.93 35.08
N PRO A 310 14.48 26.88 34.25
CA PRO A 310 14.42 27.06 32.81
C PRO A 310 13.11 27.65 32.29
N GLN A 311 11.97 27.39 32.96
CA GLN A 311 10.65 27.98 32.64
C GLN A 311 10.26 27.92 31.14
N GLY A 312 10.63 26.83 30.44
CA GLY A 312 10.37 26.68 29.01
C GLY A 312 11.34 27.43 28.08
N ASN A 313 12.32 28.16 28.62
CA ASN A 313 13.40 28.76 27.85
C ASN A 313 14.38 27.67 27.39
N ALA A 314 14.41 27.42 26.08
CA ALA A 314 15.22 26.37 25.48
C ALA A 314 16.73 26.57 25.74
N TYR A 315 17.20 27.82 25.86
CA TYR A 315 18.59 28.12 26.22
C TYR A 315 18.95 27.50 27.58
N TYR A 316 18.14 27.74 28.61
CA TYR A 316 18.41 27.22 29.95
C TYR A 316 18.17 25.71 30.04
N ILE A 317 17.19 25.17 29.31
CA ILE A 317 16.96 23.72 29.24
C ILE A 317 18.23 23.03 28.72
N LEU A 318 18.78 23.48 27.58
CA LEU A 318 20.04 22.95 27.05
C LEU A 318 21.21 23.22 27.99
N ALA A 319 21.29 24.40 28.60
CA ALA A 319 22.43 24.75 29.45
C ALA A 319 22.54 23.85 30.68
N HIS A 320 21.42 23.48 31.30
CA HIS A 320 21.42 22.55 32.43
C HIS A 320 21.95 21.17 32.01
N ALA A 321 21.44 20.63 30.91
CA ALA A 321 21.86 19.33 30.39
C ALA A 321 23.35 19.35 29.94
N PHE A 322 23.78 20.42 29.27
CA PHE A 322 25.15 20.60 28.80
C PHE A 322 26.17 20.69 29.94
N ILE A 323 25.90 21.49 30.98
CA ILE A 323 26.83 21.66 32.10
C ILE A 323 27.07 20.31 32.79
N ALA A 324 26.00 19.58 33.10
CA ALA A 324 26.10 18.27 33.72
C ALA A 324 26.81 17.25 32.81
N ALA A 325 26.48 17.23 31.51
CA ALA A 325 27.08 16.28 30.57
C ALA A 325 28.58 16.52 30.40
N ARG A 326 29.01 17.79 30.30
CA ARG A 326 30.43 18.14 30.28
C ARG A 326 31.15 17.70 31.56
N LEU A 327 30.57 17.98 32.73
CA LEU A 327 31.18 17.60 34.01
C LEU A 327 31.25 16.07 34.18
N ASN A 328 30.25 15.32 33.71
CA ASN A 328 30.29 13.86 33.66
C ASN A 328 31.45 13.34 32.81
N VAL A 329 31.62 13.88 31.59
CA VAL A 329 32.75 13.51 30.72
C VAL A 329 34.09 13.85 31.37
N LEU A 330 34.20 15.00 32.04
CA LEU A 330 35.40 15.36 32.81
C LEU A 330 35.64 14.45 34.02
N ASN A 331 34.57 13.93 34.64
CA ASN A 331 34.63 12.91 35.69
C ASN A 331 34.98 11.51 35.16
N GLY A 332 35.28 11.37 33.87
CA GLY A 332 35.65 10.10 33.25
C GLY A 332 34.47 9.21 32.86
N ALA A 333 33.24 9.73 32.86
CA ALA A 333 32.12 9.04 32.23
C ALA A 333 32.33 9.02 30.71
N ALA A 334 32.34 7.83 30.12
CA ALA A 334 32.40 7.67 28.69
C ALA A 334 31.21 8.36 28.02
N ALA A 335 31.38 8.85 26.79
CA ALA A 335 30.32 9.47 26.01
C ALA A 335 30.12 8.69 24.70
N THR A 336 28.89 8.70 24.20
CA THR A 336 28.60 8.20 22.84
C THR A 336 29.01 9.27 21.81
N PRO A 337 29.25 8.91 20.54
CA PRO A 337 29.52 9.90 19.49
C PRO A 337 28.40 10.94 19.34
N SER A 338 27.14 10.54 19.59
CA SER A 338 26.00 11.46 19.56
C SER A 338 26.03 12.47 20.71
N VAL A 339 26.44 12.04 21.91
CA VAL A 339 26.65 12.94 23.06
C VAL A 339 27.81 13.89 22.79
N GLU A 340 28.93 13.41 22.25
CA GLU A 340 30.07 14.27 21.88
C GLU A 340 29.69 15.32 20.83
N ALA A 341 28.94 14.92 19.80
CA ALA A 341 28.44 15.83 18.77
C ALA A 341 27.47 16.88 19.37
N ALA A 342 26.58 16.47 20.27
CA ALA A 342 25.67 17.39 20.96
C ALA A 342 26.40 18.38 21.87
N LEU A 343 27.42 17.91 22.58
CA LEU A 343 28.30 18.76 23.38
C LEU A 343 29.04 19.78 22.50
N SER A 344 29.63 19.35 21.38
CA SER A 344 30.30 20.24 20.43
C SER A 344 29.34 21.27 19.81
N TRP A 345 28.13 20.83 19.42
CA TRP A 345 27.12 21.72 18.87
C TRP A 345 26.64 22.75 19.91
N ALA A 346 26.37 22.32 21.14
CA ALA A 346 25.93 23.18 22.23
C ALA A 346 26.98 24.24 22.57
N ASP A 347 28.26 23.87 22.55
CA ASP A 347 29.40 24.79 22.72
C ASP A 347 29.36 25.94 21.71
N MET A 348 29.21 25.61 20.42
CA MET A 348 29.07 26.61 19.36
C MET A 348 27.79 27.44 19.51
N PHE A 349 26.69 26.81 19.90
CA PHE A 349 25.42 27.50 20.14
C PHE A 349 25.55 28.56 21.24
N PHE A 350 26.15 28.23 22.39
CA PHE A 350 26.29 29.18 23.50
C PHE A 350 27.26 30.33 23.20
N ASN A 351 28.24 30.13 22.30
CA ASN A 351 29.09 31.22 21.81
C ASN A 351 28.36 32.26 20.95
N VAL A 352 27.19 31.93 20.40
CA VAL A 352 26.46 32.79 19.44
C VAL A 352 25.16 33.35 20.02
N PHE A 353 24.47 32.57 20.85
CA PHE A 353 23.14 32.90 21.37
C PHE A 353 23.19 33.26 22.86
N SER A 354 22.29 34.14 23.30
CA SER A 354 22.09 34.50 24.71
C SER A 354 20.70 34.05 25.18
N PRO A 355 20.42 34.03 26.50
CA PRO A 355 19.10 33.70 27.04
C PRO A 355 17.95 34.57 26.50
N ASN A 356 18.27 35.79 26.04
CA ASN A 356 17.31 36.77 25.51
C ASN A 356 17.20 36.71 23.99
N THR A 357 18.02 35.90 23.31
CA THR A 357 17.99 35.81 21.85
C THR A 357 16.73 35.06 21.42
N LYS A 358 15.96 35.67 20.51
CA LYS A 358 14.77 35.04 19.93
C LYS A 358 15.18 34.00 18.89
N LEU A 359 15.03 32.72 19.21
CA LEU A 359 15.32 31.61 18.31
C LEU A 359 14.21 31.43 17.26
N SER A 360 14.58 30.97 16.06
CA SER A 360 13.60 30.43 15.11
C SER A 360 12.96 29.15 15.66
N LYS A 361 11.84 28.73 15.09
CA LYS A 361 11.16 27.49 15.49
C LYS A 361 12.06 26.28 15.27
N GLU A 362 12.74 26.25 14.14
CA GLU A 362 13.67 25.20 13.73
C GLU A 362 14.83 25.13 14.71
N MET A 363 15.47 26.26 15.00
CA MET A 363 16.59 26.32 15.95
C MET A 363 16.16 25.90 17.35
N ARG A 364 14.98 26.37 17.82
CA ARG A 364 14.44 25.95 19.11
C ARG A 364 14.23 24.43 19.18
N ASN A 365 13.72 23.82 18.11
CA ASN A 365 13.53 22.37 18.07
C ASN A 365 14.87 21.63 18.15
N THR A 366 15.90 22.09 17.42
CA THR A 366 17.25 21.53 17.52
C THR A 366 17.85 21.66 18.92
N VAL A 367 17.71 22.83 19.57
CA VAL A 367 18.15 23.05 20.96
C VAL A 367 17.49 22.06 21.92
N LEU A 368 16.18 21.87 21.80
CA LEU A 368 15.43 20.95 22.66
C LEU A 368 15.80 19.48 22.40
N MET A 369 16.02 19.10 21.14
CA MET A 369 16.48 17.75 20.77
C MET A 369 17.83 17.43 21.42
N TYR A 370 18.81 18.34 21.34
CA TYR A 370 20.10 18.11 21.98
C TYR A 370 20.03 18.20 23.51
N ALA A 371 19.16 19.03 24.06
CA ALA A 371 18.96 19.08 25.50
C ALA A 371 18.41 17.74 26.02
N ASP A 372 17.45 17.14 25.33
CA ASP A 372 16.89 15.82 25.66
C ASP A 372 17.96 14.72 25.57
N LEU A 373 18.75 14.70 24.50
CA LEU A 373 19.85 13.74 24.34
C LEU A 373 20.88 13.83 25.49
N LEU A 374 21.29 15.04 25.85
CA LEU A 374 22.25 15.25 26.94
C LEU A 374 21.63 14.95 28.31
N ASP A 375 20.34 15.21 28.50
CA ASP A 375 19.64 14.86 29.74
C ASP A 375 19.51 13.34 29.90
N ASN A 376 19.16 12.61 28.84
CA ASN A 376 19.17 11.14 28.83
C ASN A 376 20.56 10.57 29.17
N TYR A 377 21.63 11.19 28.67
CA TYR A 377 23.00 10.85 29.05
C TYR A 377 23.23 11.08 30.55
N ASN A 378 22.90 12.26 31.08
CA ASN A 378 23.13 12.58 32.49
C ASN A 378 22.36 11.66 33.45
N ASN A 379 21.17 11.22 33.06
CA ASN A 379 20.35 10.27 33.84
C ASN A 379 20.78 8.80 33.63
N GLY A 380 21.84 8.53 32.86
CA GLY A 380 22.38 7.19 32.64
C GLY A 380 21.49 6.29 31.76
N LEU A 381 20.57 6.88 31.00
CA LEU A 381 19.71 6.15 30.05
C LEU A 381 20.48 5.80 28.76
N ILE A 382 21.50 6.59 28.44
CA ILE A 382 22.47 6.33 27.37
C ILE A 382 23.90 6.53 27.90
N GLY A 383 24.89 5.94 27.25
CA GLY A 383 26.29 6.04 27.69
C GLY A 383 26.66 4.95 28.71
N PRO A 384 27.42 5.27 29.77
CA PRO A 384 27.97 4.28 30.69
C PRO A 384 27.03 3.89 31.84
N GLY A 385 25.83 4.47 31.91
CA GLY A 385 24.89 4.27 33.00
C GLY A 385 25.09 5.25 34.16
N HIS A 386 24.13 5.25 35.09
CA HIS A 386 24.13 6.15 36.23
C HIS A 386 24.97 5.60 37.38
N CYS A 387 25.64 6.47 38.15
CA CYS A 387 26.37 6.05 39.33
C CYS A 387 25.40 5.47 40.38
N SER A 388 25.72 4.31 40.95
CA SER A 388 25.05 3.83 42.16
C SER A 388 25.55 4.66 43.34
N GLU A 389 24.63 5.31 44.06
CA GLU A 389 24.95 6.03 45.31
C GLU A 389 25.54 5.12 46.39
#